data_AF-A0A511KHW3-F1
#
_entry.id   AF-A0A511KHW3-F1
#
_cell.length_a   1.000
_cell.length_b   1.000
_cell.length_c   1.000
_cell.angle_alpha   90.00
_cell.angle_beta   90.00
_cell.angle_gamma   90.00
#
_symmetry.space_group_name_H-M   'P 1'
#
loop_
_entity.id
_entity.type
_entity.pdbx_description
1 polymer ?
#
loop_
_entity_poly.entity_id
_entity_poly.type
_entity_poly.pdbx_seq_one_letter_code
_entity_poly.pdbx_strand_id
1 'polypeptide(L)'
;MSPSSSRASTLPTEDLIDYEEDVIEPSVAAPAAAGGVANGDDAAAGAGADDKQGKGSYVGVHSTGFRDFLLKPELLRAISDLGFEHPSEVQQECIPQAILGMDVLCQAKSGMGKTAVFVTATLQQIEPVDGEVSVIVLCHTRELAFQIKNEYARFSKYMPDVRTGVFYGGTSVKVDQDLLKNKEKCPHIVVGTPGRLNALVRDKSLKAGSVRHFVLDECDKMLESLG
;
A
#
# COMPACT_ATOMS: atom_id res chain seq x y z
N MET A 1 23.27 67.57 -4.56
CA MET A 1 22.20 66.61 -4.20
C MET A 1 22.51 65.30 -4.93
N SER A 2 22.93 64.28 -4.19
CA SER A 2 23.15 62.90 -4.66
C SER A 2 21.82 62.11 -4.63
N PRO A 3 21.77 60.82 -5.01
CA PRO A 3 21.58 60.29 -6.36
C PRO A 3 20.27 59.46 -6.49
N SER A 4 19.82 59.10 -7.71
CA SER A 4 18.88 57.96 -7.88
C SER A 4 19.49 56.90 -8.77
N SER A 5 20.05 55.88 -8.11
CA SER A 5 20.49 54.62 -8.70
C SER A 5 19.26 53.76 -9.02
N SER A 6 19.12 53.34 -10.28
CA SER A 6 18.17 52.32 -10.70
C SER A 6 18.69 50.94 -10.27
N ARG A 7 18.13 50.40 -9.20
CA ARG A 7 18.43 49.03 -8.74
C ARG A 7 17.51 48.07 -9.49
N ALA A 8 18.06 47.34 -10.46
CA ALA A 8 17.43 46.15 -10.99
C ALA A 8 17.28 45.13 -9.85
N SER A 9 16.06 44.72 -9.54
CA SER A 9 15.79 43.62 -8.62
C SER A 9 16.03 42.31 -9.37
N THR A 10 17.21 41.73 -9.20
CA THR A 10 17.45 40.32 -9.46
C THR A 10 16.50 39.51 -8.57
N LEU A 11 15.64 38.71 -9.22
CA LEU A 11 14.87 37.65 -8.56
C LEU A 11 15.86 36.73 -7.82
N PRO A 12 15.59 36.31 -6.58
CA PRO A 12 16.38 35.27 -5.97
C PRO A 12 16.19 34.00 -6.80
N THR A 13 17.30 33.51 -7.35
CA THR A 13 17.45 32.16 -7.89
C THR A 13 16.90 31.19 -6.86
N GLU A 14 15.87 30.45 -7.26
CA GLU A 14 15.33 29.34 -6.49
C GLU A 14 16.47 28.40 -6.14
N ASP A 15 16.66 28.14 -4.85
CA ASP A 15 17.48 27.05 -4.37
C ASP A 15 16.83 25.76 -4.87
N LEU A 16 17.35 25.28 -6.01
CA LEU A 16 17.13 23.95 -6.53
C LEU A 16 17.67 22.98 -5.48
N ILE A 17 16.80 22.46 -4.62
CA ILE A 17 17.17 21.38 -3.71
C ILE A 17 17.33 20.14 -4.57
N ASP A 18 18.59 19.80 -4.88
CA ASP A 18 18.97 18.51 -5.45
C ASP A 18 18.51 17.42 -4.48
N TYR A 19 17.45 16.72 -4.83
CA TYR A 19 17.17 15.42 -4.26
C TYR A 19 18.16 14.47 -4.94
N GLU A 20 19.26 14.14 -4.25
CA GLU A 20 20.05 13.00 -4.66
C GLU A 20 19.12 11.77 -4.60
N GLU A 21 18.80 11.23 -5.78
CA GLU A 21 18.21 9.90 -5.92
C GLU A 21 19.25 8.90 -5.43
N ASP A 22 19.17 8.51 -4.17
CA ASP A 22 19.75 7.25 -3.73
C ASP A 22 18.99 6.13 -4.46
N VAL A 23 19.57 5.70 -5.58
CA VAL A 23 19.16 4.51 -6.33
C VAL A 23 19.38 3.31 -5.41
N ILE A 24 18.34 2.93 -4.68
CA ILE A 24 18.29 1.63 -4.02
C ILE A 24 18.03 0.61 -5.14
N GLU A 25 19.09 -0.08 -5.57
CA GLU A 25 18.95 -1.23 -6.45
C GLU A 25 17.99 -2.25 -5.82
N PRO A 26 16.95 -2.72 -6.54
CA PRO A 26 16.10 -3.77 -6.02
C PRO A 26 16.93 -5.06 -5.93
N SER A 27 17.13 -5.57 -4.70
CA SER A 27 17.70 -6.89 -4.49
C SER A 27 16.71 -7.94 -4.98
N VAL A 28 16.92 -8.38 -6.22
CA VAL A 28 16.20 -9.50 -6.84
C VAL A 28 16.66 -10.81 -6.20
N ALA A 29 16.01 -11.22 -5.12
CA ALA A 29 16.05 -12.60 -4.68
C ALA A 29 15.13 -13.43 -5.62
N ALA A 30 15.70 -13.95 -6.70
CA ALA A 30 15.04 -14.91 -7.57
C ALA A 30 14.77 -16.23 -6.80
N PRO A 31 13.56 -16.81 -6.86
CA PRO A 31 13.35 -18.16 -6.36
C PRO A 31 14.04 -19.17 -7.28
N ALA A 32 14.83 -20.04 -6.67
CA ALA A 32 15.59 -21.10 -7.33
C ALA A 32 14.65 -22.08 -8.06
N ALA A 33 14.76 -22.13 -9.40
CA ALA A 33 14.18 -23.19 -10.20
C ALA A 33 15.07 -24.45 -10.10
N ALA A 34 14.54 -25.49 -9.48
CA ALA A 34 15.08 -26.84 -9.56
C ALA A 34 14.47 -27.58 -10.76
N GLY A 35 15.32 -28.29 -11.52
CA GLY A 35 14.88 -29.38 -12.40
C GLY A 35 15.28 -29.22 -13.87
N GLY A 36 16.40 -29.84 -14.24
CA GLY A 36 16.86 -29.96 -15.61
C GLY A 36 16.00 -30.91 -16.45
N VAL A 37 16.01 -30.69 -17.76
CA VAL A 37 15.44 -31.59 -18.76
C VAL A 37 16.57 -32.02 -19.68
N ALA A 38 16.82 -33.33 -19.74
CA ALA A 38 17.57 -33.98 -20.81
C ALA A 38 16.90 -35.32 -21.12
N ASN A 39 16.59 -35.52 -22.40
CA ASN A 39 15.98 -36.73 -22.98
C ASN A 39 16.95 -37.92 -23.02
N GLY A 40 16.39 -39.13 -23.01
CA GLY A 40 17.05 -40.36 -23.43
C GLY A 40 16.07 -41.54 -23.43
N ASP A 41 15.74 -42.04 -24.62
CA ASP A 41 14.95 -43.25 -24.89
C ASP A 41 15.68 -44.52 -24.43
N ASP A 42 14.94 -45.55 -23.97
CA ASP A 42 15.07 -46.93 -24.48
C ASP A 42 14.09 -47.91 -23.82
N ALA A 43 13.63 -48.87 -24.62
CA ALA A 43 12.59 -49.86 -24.35
C ALA A 43 13.08 -51.12 -23.60
N ALA A 44 12.19 -51.79 -22.86
CA ALA A 44 11.88 -53.24 -22.96
C ALA A 44 11.08 -53.76 -21.74
N ALA A 45 10.35 -54.84 -22.00
CA ALA A 45 9.25 -55.43 -21.23
C ALA A 45 9.63 -56.21 -19.96
N GLY A 46 8.65 -56.36 -19.06
CA GLY A 46 8.65 -57.33 -17.95
C GLY A 46 7.35 -57.31 -17.16
N ALA A 47 6.56 -58.38 -17.26
CA ALA A 47 5.29 -58.58 -16.56
C ALA A 47 5.48 -59.00 -15.09
N GLY A 48 4.58 -58.55 -14.20
CA GLY A 48 4.44 -59.02 -12.82
C GLY A 48 3.26 -58.32 -12.13
N ALA A 49 2.32 -59.11 -11.62
CA ALA A 49 1.04 -58.67 -11.06
C ALA A 49 1.06 -58.42 -9.53
N ASP A 50 0.00 -57.74 -9.09
CA ASP A 50 -0.65 -57.70 -7.77
C ASP A 50 -0.23 -56.71 -6.66
N ASP A 51 -1.16 -55.75 -6.47
CA ASP A 51 -1.92 -55.49 -5.23
C ASP A 51 -1.31 -54.55 -4.15
N LYS A 52 -1.79 -53.29 -4.11
CA LYS A 52 -2.66 -52.75 -3.02
C LYS A 52 -2.79 -51.22 -3.01
N GLN A 53 -4.05 -50.80 -3.00
CA GLN A 53 -4.66 -49.63 -2.38
C GLN A 53 -3.78 -48.50 -1.83
N GLY A 54 -4.00 -47.30 -2.40
CA GLY A 54 -3.61 -46.01 -1.82
C GLY A 54 -4.37 -44.87 -2.49
N LYS A 55 -5.68 -44.75 -2.19
CA LYS A 55 -6.49 -43.57 -2.53
C LYS A 55 -5.92 -42.36 -1.78
N GLY A 56 -5.06 -41.61 -2.46
CA GLY A 56 -4.83 -40.19 -2.20
C GLY A 56 -5.25 -39.44 -3.44
N SER A 57 -6.54 -39.14 -3.58
CA SER A 57 -6.97 -38.11 -4.52
C SER A 57 -6.32 -36.82 -4.01
N TYR A 58 -5.17 -36.46 -4.57
CA TYR A 58 -4.70 -35.08 -4.56
C TYR A 58 -5.76 -34.28 -5.33
N VAL A 59 -6.83 -33.92 -4.61
CA VAL A 59 -7.73 -32.86 -5.02
C VAL A 59 -6.79 -31.67 -5.16
N GLY A 60 -6.53 -31.26 -6.41
CA GLY A 60 -5.64 -30.16 -6.70
C GLY A 60 -5.98 -29.02 -5.76
N VAL A 61 -5.01 -28.64 -4.93
CA VAL A 61 -5.16 -27.46 -4.10
C VAL A 61 -5.43 -26.35 -5.10
N HIS A 62 -6.67 -25.87 -5.17
CA HIS A 62 -6.99 -24.65 -5.88
C HIS A 62 -6.05 -23.61 -5.28
N SER A 63 -5.05 -23.17 -6.04
CA SER A 63 -4.21 -22.07 -5.61
C SER A 63 -5.12 -20.86 -5.57
N THR A 64 -5.62 -20.53 -4.38
CA THR A 64 -6.53 -19.40 -4.19
C THR A 64 -5.76 -18.15 -4.57
N GLY A 65 -6.16 -17.51 -5.66
CA GLY A 65 -5.53 -16.30 -6.17
C GLY A 65 -6.29 -15.06 -5.72
N PHE A 66 -5.72 -13.88 -5.98
CA PHE A 66 -6.41 -12.61 -5.69
C PHE A 66 -7.76 -12.46 -6.42
N ARG A 67 -7.95 -13.19 -7.52
CA ARG A 67 -9.23 -13.24 -8.27
C ARG A 67 -10.38 -13.82 -7.45
N ASP A 68 -10.08 -14.70 -6.50
CA ASP A 68 -11.10 -15.35 -5.67
C ASP A 68 -11.67 -14.41 -4.60
N PHE A 69 -11.00 -13.27 -4.35
CA PHE A 69 -11.48 -12.23 -3.45
C PHE A 69 -12.54 -11.30 -4.07
N LEU A 70 -12.92 -11.49 -5.34
CA LEU A 70 -13.96 -10.71 -6.03
C LEU A 70 -13.72 -9.18 -6.00
N LEU A 71 -12.45 -8.78 -6.15
CA LEU A 71 -12.03 -7.37 -6.14
C LEU A 71 -12.43 -6.64 -7.43
N LYS A 72 -12.48 -5.31 -7.37
CA LYS A 72 -12.66 -4.41 -8.51
C LYS A 72 -11.67 -4.77 -9.64
N PRO A 73 -12.09 -4.78 -10.92
CA PRO A 73 -11.22 -5.15 -12.05
C PRO A 73 -9.93 -4.32 -12.13
N GLU A 74 -10.02 -3.02 -11.81
CA GLU A 74 -8.91 -2.07 -11.78
C GLU A 74 -7.87 -2.46 -10.72
N LEU A 75 -8.34 -2.93 -9.56
CA LEU A 75 -7.49 -3.38 -8.46
C LEU A 75 -6.80 -4.69 -8.80
N LEU A 76 -7.54 -5.67 -9.35
CA LEU A 76 -6.97 -6.94 -9.81
C LEU A 76 -5.89 -6.72 -10.86
N ARG A 77 -6.11 -5.78 -11.78
CA ARG A 77 -5.13 -5.41 -12.80
C ARG A 77 -3.86 -4.82 -12.18
N ALA A 78 -4.00 -3.92 -11.20
CA ALA A 78 -2.85 -3.36 -10.50
C ALA A 78 -2.06 -4.42 -9.72
N ILE A 79 -2.75 -5.32 -9.01
CA ILE A 79 -2.16 -6.44 -8.28
C ILE A 79 -1.36 -7.35 -9.23
N SER A 80 -1.91 -7.66 -10.39
CA SER A 80 -1.23 -8.45 -11.42
C SER A 80 0.02 -7.76 -11.97
N ASP A 81 -0.03 -6.45 -12.24
CA ASP A 81 1.13 -5.67 -12.70
C ASP A 81 2.27 -5.63 -11.67
N LEU A 82 1.93 -5.73 -10.38
CA LEU A 82 2.89 -5.78 -9.28
C LEU A 82 3.52 -7.18 -9.11
N GLY A 83 3.09 -8.17 -9.87
CA GLY A 83 3.60 -9.54 -9.82
C GLY A 83 3.07 -10.37 -8.65
N PHE A 84 1.97 -9.95 -8.02
CA PHE A 84 1.33 -10.72 -6.95
C PHE A 84 0.43 -11.81 -7.54
N GLU A 85 0.92 -13.05 -7.53
CA GLU A 85 0.17 -14.21 -8.04
C GLU A 85 -0.61 -14.92 -6.93
N HIS A 86 0.04 -15.15 -5.79
CA HIS A 86 -0.52 -15.89 -4.66
C HIS A 86 -0.56 -15.01 -3.40
N PRO A 87 -1.75 -14.84 -2.77
CA PRO A 87 -1.86 -14.14 -1.51
C PRO A 87 -1.16 -14.93 -0.39
N SER A 88 -0.49 -14.20 0.51
CA SER A 88 0.08 -14.78 1.73
C SER A 88 -1.02 -15.28 2.68
N GLU A 89 -0.66 -16.10 3.66
CA GLU A 89 -1.60 -16.63 4.67
C GLU A 89 -2.40 -15.50 5.35
N VAL A 90 -1.71 -14.45 5.81
CA VAL A 90 -2.37 -13.29 6.43
C VAL A 90 -3.31 -12.57 5.47
N GLN A 91 -3.01 -12.54 4.17
CA GLN A 91 -3.89 -11.94 3.15
C GLN A 91 -5.11 -12.81 2.88
N GLN A 92 -4.95 -14.12 2.79
CA GLN A 92 -6.05 -15.08 2.60
C GLN A 92 -7.04 -15.04 3.77
N GLU A 93 -6.54 -14.90 4.99
CA GLU A 93 -7.40 -14.81 6.18
C GLU A 93 -8.07 -13.45 6.31
N CYS A 94 -7.32 -12.36 6.10
CA CYS A 94 -7.80 -11.03 6.45
C CYS A 94 -8.58 -10.34 5.32
N ILE A 95 -8.17 -10.47 4.04
CA ILE A 95 -8.79 -9.72 2.93
C ILE A 95 -10.30 -10.03 2.81
N PRO A 96 -10.76 -11.30 2.82
CA PRO A 96 -12.19 -11.59 2.67
C PRO A 96 -13.08 -10.95 3.75
N GLN A 97 -12.59 -10.84 4.98
CA GLN A 97 -13.33 -10.18 6.06
C GLN A 97 -13.22 -8.65 5.97
N ALA A 98 -12.01 -8.16 5.65
CA ALA A 98 -11.74 -6.73 5.58
C ALA A 98 -12.51 -6.04 4.45
N ILE A 99 -12.68 -6.68 3.27
CA ILE A 99 -13.46 -6.12 2.15
C ILE A 99 -14.97 -6.01 2.44
N LEU A 100 -15.46 -6.74 3.44
CA LEU A 100 -16.84 -6.67 3.93
C LEU A 100 -17.05 -5.58 4.98
N GLY A 101 -16.01 -4.80 5.30
CA GLY A 101 -16.06 -3.71 6.26
C GLY A 101 -16.04 -4.17 7.73
N MET A 102 -15.61 -5.41 8.00
CA MET A 102 -15.45 -5.91 9.36
C MET A 102 -14.20 -5.31 10.02
N ASP A 103 -14.28 -5.08 11.33
CA ASP A 103 -13.12 -4.72 12.13
C ASP A 103 -12.12 -5.88 12.18
N VAL A 104 -10.86 -5.59 11.89
CA VAL A 104 -9.78 -6.60 11.82
C VAL A 104 -8.68 -6.23 12.80
N LEU A 105 -8.38 -7.14 13.72
CA LEU A 105 -7.14 -7.15 14.49
C LEU A 105 -6.22 -8.22 13.89
N CYS A 106 -5.11 -7.80 13.31
CA CYS A 106 -4.19 -8.68 12.61
C CYS A 106 -2.81 -8.64 13.24
N GLN A 107 -2.27 -9.82 13.59
CA GLN A 107 -0.90 -9.98 14.03
C GLN A 107 -0.18 -10.97 13.11
N ALA A 108 0.85 -10.50 12.43
CA ALA A 108 1.72 -11.34 11.61
C ALA A 108 3.15 -10.81 11.65
N LYS A 109 4.12 -11.65 11.25
CA LYS A 109 5.53 -11.26 11.14
C LYS A 109 5.71 -10.10 10.14
N SER A 110 6.81 -9.34 10.29
CA SER A 110 7.18 -8.33 9.28
C SER A 110 7.43 -8.98 7.93
N GLY A 111 7.13 -8.27 6.84
CA GLY A 111 7.28 -8.77 5.47
C GLY A 111 6.17 -9.73 4.98
N MET A 112 5.20 -10.11 5.82
CA MET A 112 4.12 -11.03 5.42
C MET A 112 3.02 -10.39 4.55
N GLY A 113 3.16 -9.13 4.17
CA GLY A 113 2.19 -8.45 3.30
C GLY A 113 0.94 -7.88 4.02
N LYS A 114 1.05 -7.56 5.32
CA LYS A 114 -0.03 -6.91 6.11
C LYS A 114 -0.49 -5.59 5.49
N THR A 115 0.43 -4.79 4.97
CA THR A 115 0.11 -3.51 4.33
C THR A 115 -0.82 -3.70 3.13
N ALA A 116 -0.57 -4.71 2.30
CA ALA A 116 -1.42 -5.03 1.17
C ALA A 116 -2.83 -5.47 1.58
N VAL A 117 -3.04 -5.99 2.80
CA VAL A 117 -4.37 -6.33 3.32
C VAL A 117 -5.24 -5.08 3.39
N PHE A 118 -4.82 -4.08 4.17
CA PHE A 118 -5.65 -2.89 4.35
C PHE A 118 -5.66 -1.99 3.12
N VAL A 119 -4.57 -1.93 2.34
CA VAL A 119 -4.54 -1.19 1.07
C VAL A 119 -5.57 -1.78 0.10
N THR A 120 -5.58 -3.11 -0.07
CA THR A 120 -6.57 -3.79 -0.92
C THR A 120 -7.98 -3.59 -0.40
N ALA A 121 -8.20 -3.80 0.90
CA ALA A 121 -9.53 -3.72 1.49
C ALA A 121 -10.14 -2.33 1.40
N THR A 122 -9.36 -1.29 1.69
CA THR A 122 -9.85 0.10 1.64
C THR A 122 -10.05 0.58 0.20
N LEU A 123 -9.17 0.25 -0.74
CA LEU A 123 -9.38 0.56 -2.17
C LEU A 123 -10.58 -0.19 -2.76
N GLN A 124 -10.84 -1.41 -2.30
CA GLN A 124 -12.03 -2.15 -2.70
C GLN A 124 -13.31 -1.43 -2.28
N GLN A 125 -13.33 -0.87 -1.07
CA GLN A 125 -14.51 -0.22 -0.49
C GLN A 125 -14.62 1.29 -0.78
N ILE A 126 -13.56 1.91 -1.30
CA ILE A 126 -13.55 3.36 -1.50
C ILE A 126 -14.57 3.80 -2.56
N GLU A 127 -15.32 4.84 -2.20
CA GLU A 127 -16.17 5.65 -3.09
C GLU A 127 -15.63 7.08 -3.03
N PRO A 128 -14.79 7.50 -3.99
CA PRO A 128 -14.16 8.82 -3.98
C PRO A 128 -15.19 9.96 -4.05
N VAL A 129 -15.05 10.95 -3.16
CA VAL A 129 -15.85 12.18 -3.16
C VAL A 129 -14.91 13.37 -3.00
N ASP A 130 -14.96 14.30 -3.93
CA ASP A 130 -14.06 15.47 -3.92
C ASP A 130 -14.20 16.29 -2.64
N GLY A 131 -13.05 16.59 -2.03
CA GLY A 131 -12.98 17.32 -0.77
C GLY A 131 -13.22 16.48 0.48
N GLU A 132 -13.46 15.17 0.36
CA GLU A 132 -13.69 14.28 1.50
C GLU A 132 -12.57 13.25 1.69
N VAL A 133 -12.12 13.12 2.94
CA VAL A 133 -11.21 12.04 3.37
C VAL A 133 -12.06 10.89 3.91
N SER A 134 -12.01 9.74 3.25
CA SER A 134 -12.76 8.53 3.64
C SER A 134 -11.88 7.48 4.34
N VAL A 135 -10.56 7.53 4.13
CA VAL A 135 -9.60 6.61 4.74
C VAL A 135 -8.52 7.38 5.49
N ILE A 136 -8.28 7.01 6.74
CA ILE A 136 -7.12 7.47 7.52
C ILE A 136 -6.27 6.27 7.91
N VAL A 137 -4.98 6.33 7.61
CA VAL A 137 -3.97 5.36 8.04
C VAL A 137 -2.94 6.06 8.92
N LEU A 138 -2.75 5.54 10.13
CA LEU A 138 -1.70 5.95 11.05
C LEU A 138 -0.59 4.93 11.11
N CYS A 139 0.65 5.41 11.19
CA CYS A 139 1.84 4.60 11.43
C CYS A 139 2.87 5.37 12.26
N HIS A 140 3.83 4.66 12.85
CA HIS A 140 4.70 5.23 13.88
C HIS A 140 5.86 6.09 13.34
N THR A 141 6.32 5.88 12.09
CA THR A 141 7.44 6.63 11.46
C THR A 141 7.03 7.36 10.19
N ARG A 142 7.84 8.35 9.79
CA ARG A 142 7.61 9.16 8.59
C ARG A 142 7.90 8.35 7.33
N GLU A 143 8.95 7.54 7.41
CA GLU A 143 9.43 6.64 6.38
C GLU A 143 8.37 5.60 6.04
N LEU A 144 7.77 4.98 7.06
CA LEU A 144 6.67 4.03 6.88
C LEU A 144 5.42 4.72 6.28
N ALA A 145 5.11 5.95 6.69
CA ALA A 145 3.99 6.70 6.11
C ALA A 145 4.19 6.91 4.59
N PHE A 146 5.40 7.25 4.18
CA PHE A 146 5.74 7.41 2.76
C PHE A 146 5.65 6.09 1.99
N GLN A 147 6.16 4.99 2.57
CA GLN A 147 6.05 3.65 2.01
C GLN A 147 4.59 3.24 1.80
N ILE A 148 3.74 3.38 2.82
CA ILE A 148 2.31 3.05 2.72
C ILE A 148 1.61 3.93 1.67
N LYS A 149 1.92 5.23 1.59
CA LYS A 149 1.36 6.10 0.54
C LYS A 149 1.76 5.63 -0.86
N ASN A 150 2.98 5.11 -1.03
CA ASN A 150 3.42 4.54 -2.31
C ASN A 150 2.74 3.19 -2.59
N GLU A 151 2.46 2.36 -1.58
CA GLU A 151 1.62 1.17 -1.75
C GLU A 151 0.24 1.52 -2.31
N TYR A 152 -0.42 2.52 -1.73
CA TYR A 152 -1.68 3.01 -2.29
C TYR A 152 -1.55 3.41 -3.75
N ALA A 153 -0.52 4.20 -4.10
CA ALA A 153 -0.31 4.64 -5.48
C ALA A 153 -0.09 3.47 -6.46
N ARG A 154 0.62 2.42 -6.02
CA ARG A 154 0.85 1.20 -6.81
C ARG A 154 -0.45 0.43 -7.04
N PHE A 155 -1.25 0.21 -5.99
CA PHE A 155 -2.50 -0.54 -6.07
C PHE A 155 -3.64 0.26 -6.72
N SER A 156 -3.62 1.59 -6.64
CA SER A 156 -4.61 2.47 -7.25
C SER A 156 -4.22 2.94 -8.66
N LYS A 157 -3.21 2.34 -9.30
CA LYS A 157 -2.68 2.72 -10.63
C LYS A 157 -3.77 2.90 -11.69
N TYR A 158 -4.83 2.09 -11.62
CA TYR A 158 -5.95 2.10 -12.57
C TYR A 158 -7.23 2.74 -12.02
N MET A 159 -7.12 3.50 -10.92
CA MET A 159 -8.23 4.21 -10.27
C MET A 159 -7.94 5.73 -10.28
N PRO A 160 -8.12 6.42 -11.42
CA PRO A 160 -7.66 7.80 -11.61
C PRO A 160 -8.32 8.81 -10.64
N ASP A 161 -9.51 8.48 -10.15
CA ASP A 161 -10.24 9.32 -9.20
C ASP A 161 -9.73 9.15 -7.76
N VAL A 162 -8.92 8.14 -7.45
CA VAL A 162 -8.38 7.93 -6.10
C VAL A 162 -7.14 8.80 -5.89
N ARG A 163 -7.12 9.54 -4.78
CA ARG A 163 -6.02 10.43 -4.41
C ARG A 163 -5.55 10.10 -3.00
N THR A 164 -4.24 10.01 -2.84
CA THR A 164 -3.60 9.66 -1.57
C THR A 164 -2.64 10.77 -1.15
N GLY A 165 -2.78 11.26 0.08
CA GLY A 165 -1.89 12.24 0.71
C GLY A 165 -1.10 11.62 1.84
N VAL A 166 0.08 12.16 2.13
CA VAL A 166 0.92 11.76 3.27
C VAL A 166 1.29 12.97 4.11
N PHE A 167 1.10 12.88 5.43
CA PHE A 167 1.34 14.00 6.35
C PHE A 167 2.15 13.58 7.59
N TYR A 168 3.27 14.24 7.82
CA TYR A 168 4.14 13.99 8.98
C TYR A 168 4.93 15.23 9.39
N GLY A 169 5.46 15.23 10.63
CA GLY A 169 6.29 16.33 11.18
C GLY A 169 7.51 16.69 10.32
N GLY A 170 8.08 17.89 10.50
CA GLY A 170 9.30 18.33 9.81
C GLY A 170 9.08 19.09 8.50
N THR A 171 7.88 19.07 7.95
CA THR A 171 7.44 19.93 6.82
C THR A 171 6.49 21.03 7.30
N SER A 172 6.30 22.07 6.48
CA SER A 172 5.36 23.15 6.79
C SER A 172 3.92 22.62 6.87
N VAL A 173 3.28 22.76 8.04
CA VAL A 173 1.86 22.37 8.24
C VAL A 173 0.92 23.13 7.31
N LYS A 174 1.30 24.35 6.91
CA LYS A 174 0.49 25.18 6.02
C LYS A 174 0.31 24.54 4.64
N VAL A 175 1.33 23.85 4.13
CA VAL A 175 1.25 23.13 2.85
C VAL A 175 0.19 22.03 2.91
N ASP A 176 0.16 21.25 4.00
CA ASP A 176 -0.85 20.22 4.22
C ASP A 176 -2.26 20.83 4.32
N GLN A 177 -2.39 21.93 5.08
CA GLN A 177 -3.66 22.64 5.23
C GLN A 177 -4.19 23.17 3.90
N ASP A 178 -3.32 23.74 3.08
CA ASP A 178 -3.69 24.29 1.77
C ASP A 178 -4.09 23.18 0.79
N LEU A 179 -3.41 22.01 0.85
CA LEU A 179 -3.79 20.82 0.08
C LEU A 179 -5.19 20.31 0.50
N LEU A 180 -5.45 20.18 1.80
CA LEU A 180 -6.72 19.69 2.35
C LEU A 180 -7.90 20.64 2.07
N LYS A 181 -7.65 21.95 1.94
CA LYS A 181 -8.68 22.95 1.61
C LYS A 181 -9.09 22.91 0.13
N ASN A 182 -8.20 22.49 -0.76
CA ASN A 182 -8.49 22.42 -2.18
C ASN A 182 -9.33 21.16 -2.46
N LYS A 183 -10.62 21.32 -2.79
CA LYS A 183 -11.54 20.18 -2.98
C LYS A 183 -11.10 19.20 -4.08
N GLU A 184 -10.55 19.71 -5.18
CA GLU A 184 -10.13 18.90 -6.33
C GLU A 184 -8.81 18.15 -6.05
N LYS A 185 -7.98 18.66 -5.14
CA LYS A 185 -6.70 18.06 -4.77
C LYS A 185 -6.73 17.32 -3.44
N CYS A 186 -7.77 17.53 -2.64
CA CYS A 186 -7.94 16.89 -1.33
C CYS A 186 -7.86 15.37 -1.51
N PRO A 187 -6.99 14.69 -0.76
CA PRO A 187 -6.87 13.25 -0.86
C PRO A 187 -8.10 12.55 -0.29
N HIS A 188 -8.49 11.43 -0.87
CA HIS A 188 -9.51 10.53 -0.32
C HIS A 188 -8.92 9.64 0.78
N ILE A 189 -7.62 9.37 0.66
CA ILE A 189 -6.84 8.51 1.56
C ILE A 189 -5.72 9.35 2.17
N VAL A 190 -5.71 9.45 3.50
CA VAL A 190 -4.65 10.15 4.24
C VAL A 190 -3.83 9.13 5.00
N VAL A 191 -2.52 9.14 4.76
CA VAL A 191 -1.54 8.39 5.55
C VAL A 191 -0.73 9.38 6.39
N GLY A 192 -0.41 9.06 7.63
CA GLY A 192 0.42 9.99 8.40
C GLY A 192 0.85 9.51 9.77
N THR A 193 1.67 10.35 10.41
CA THR A 193 2.08 10.12 11.79
C THR A 193 1.08 10.76 12.77
N PRO A 194 0.87 10.17 13.96
CA PRO A 194 -0.14 10.63 14.92
C PRO A 194 -0.04 12.13 15.25
N GLY A 195 1.17 12.65 15.46
CA GLY A 195 1.39 14.05 15.80
C GLY A 195 0.86 15.03 14.75
N ARG A 196 1.18 14.81 13.47
CA ARG A 196 0.74 15.70 12.38
C ARG A 196 -0.76 15.56 12.12
N LEU A 197 -1.30 14.35 12.03
CA LEU A 197 -2.73 14.16 11.77
C LEU A 197 -3.59 14.73 12.91
N ASN A 198 -3.19 14.52 14.17
CA ASN A 198 -3.88 15.11 15.32
C ASN A 198 -3.86 16.64 15.27
N ALA A 199 -2.74 17.26 14.89
CA ALA A 199 -2.67 18.72 14.72
C ALA A 199 -3.64 19.22 13.64
N LEU A 200 -3.68 18.57 12.47
CA LEU A 200 -4.57 18.94 11.36
C LEU A 200 -6.05 18.76 11.71
N VAL A 201 -6.40 17.71 12.48
CA VAL A 201 -7.78 17.49 12.96
C VAL A 201 -8.16 18.54 14.01
N ARG A 202 -7.30 18.83 14.99
CA ARG A 202 -7.55 19.83 16.04
C ARG A 202 -7.76 21.24 15.48
N ASP A 203 -6.99 21.58 14.44
CA ASP A 203 -7.11 22.83 13.70
C ASP A 203 -8.31 22.86 12.73
N LYS A 204 -9.04 21.74 12.58
CA LYS A 204 -10.18 21.56 11.66
C LYS A 204 -9.83 21.66 10.18
N SER A 205 -8.54 21.59 9.85
CA SER A 205 -8.05 21.53 8.46
C SER A 205 -8.28 20.15 7.85
N LEU A 206 -8.05 19.08 8.61
CA LEU A 206 -8.46 17.71 8.25
C LEU A 206 -9.84 17.41 8.84
N LYS A 207 -10.85 17.27 7.97
CA LYS A 207 -12.22 16.94 8.37
C LYS A 207 -12.40 15.42 8.41
N ALA A 208 -12.54 14.86 9.62
CA ALA A 208 -12.72 13.42 9.80
C ALA A 208 -14.18 12.93 9.75
N GLY A 209 -15.14 13.81 9.45
CA GLY A 209 -16.58 13.47 9.49
C GLY A 209 -17.04 12.47 8.41
N SER A 210 -16.28 12.35 7.32
CA SER A 210 -16.56 11.39 6.22
C SER A 210 -15.71 10.12 6.29
N VAL A 211 -14.89 9.95 7.34
CA VAL A 211 -14.01 8.78 7.47
C VAL A 211 -14.85 7.52 7.65
N ARG A 212 -14.63 6.54 6.78
CA ARG A 212 -15.25 5.21 6.79
C ARG A 212 -14.28 4.12 7.21
N HIS A 213 -12.98 4.35 6.97
CA HIS A 213 -11.93 3.39 7.30
C HIS A 213 -10.83 4.06 8.11
N PHE A 214 -10.50 3.46 9.25
CA PHE A 214 -9.43 3.91 10.12
C PHE A 214 -8.47 2.76 10.38
N VAL A 215 -7.21 2.93 10.00
CA VAL A 215 -6.18 1.88 10.04
C VAL A 215 -5.04 2.31 10.95
N LEU A 216 -4.59 1.41 11.80
CA LEU A 216 -3.39 1.55 12.62
C LEU A 216 -2.37 0.49 12.19
N ASP A 217 -1.28 0.91 11.54
CA ASP A 217 -0.16 0.02 11.21
C ASP A 217 0.95 0.16 12.26
N GLU A 218 1.53 -0.97 12.66
CA GLU A 218 2.45 -1.07 13.81
C GLU A 218 1.85 -0.44 15.09
N CYS A 219 0.62 -0.85 15.41
CA CYS A 219 -0.15 -0.31 16.52
C CYS A 219 0.52 -0.52 17.88
N ASP A 220 1.25 -1.61 18.07
CA ASP A 220 2.06 -1.86 19.25
C ASP A 220 3.08 -0.73 19.49
N LYS A 221 3.85 -0.36 18.47
CA LYS A 221 4.81 0.75 18.53
C LYS A 221 4.15 2.10 18.76
N MET A 222 2.98 2.33 18.16
CA MET A 222 2.24 3.57 18.39
C MET A 222 1.72 3.67 19.82
N LEU A 223 1.22 2.58 20.39
CA LEU A 223 0.63 2.55 21.72
C LEU A 223 1.68 2.51 22.85
N GLU A 224 2.89 1.99 22.59
CA GLU A 224 4.03 2.06 23.52
C GLU A 224 4.32 3.51 23.96
N SER A 225 4.07 4.51 23.10
CA SER A 225 4.29 5.93 23.41
C SER A 225 3.25 6.58 24.32
N LEU A 226 2.16 5.86 24.66
CA LEU A 226 1.05 6.34 25.50
C LEU A 226 1.11 5.84 26.95
N GLY A 227 1.96 4.85 27.24
CA GLY A 227 2.16 4.27 28.58
C GLY A 227 3.42 4.77 29.25
#